data_AF-A0A7C4PQB6-F1
#
_entry.id   AF-A0A7C4PQB6-F1
#
_cell.length_a   1.000
_cell.length_b   1.000
_cell.length_c   1.000
_cell.angle_alpha   90.00
_cell.angle_beta   90.00
_cell.angle_gamma   90.00
#
_symmetry.space_group_name_H-M   'P 1'
#
loop_
_entity.id
_entity.type
_entity.pdbx_description
1 polymer ?
#
loop_
_entity_poly.entity_id
_entity_poly.type
_entity_poly.pdbx_seq_one_letter_code
_entity_poly.pdbx_strand_id
1 'polypeptide(L)'
;MSGSQYQKIKDRLCELYMDDPRPWLVGFSGGKDSTMVAALIFETVISIPQEKRVKPVHILCTDTRVEIPAISENVATVLGQMQRFSQRAGLKIETHLLKPPPEQSFWVNLIGRGYPPPNRLFRWCTQRLKIDPMNQFIQNRMTKGEWSEAIIHLGARRAESASRAQTMAEREKINGLTRHPNIPRLWVSNPIEFLSTEEVWAYLLQRPNPWGGDNRALFKIYAQAGGGECPVQIDTSTPACGNSRFGCWTCTVVERDKASEGLFENGDERMEQFIKFREKLLFYQDPANGKRDFRRKNGSDGPGPLTMEARRELLAGLLTLQEETGQRLISEDELILIQQHWKSARCPDDGRGVARIIARQKGVIMTDIKETNRLRSLEEEVAAEKSIRVDTLRRLVEEVEQYSEKHRADGLPDELLNILKDDLEAEKNK
;
A
#
# COMPACT_ATOMS: atom_id res chain seq x y z
N MET A 1 -36.63 8.03 -7.15
CA MET A 1 -36.63 7.16 -5.94
C MET A 1 -35.28 7.12 -5.20
N SER A 2 -34.14 7.28 -5.89
CA SER A 2 -32.78 7.28 -5.29
C SER A 2 -32.52 8.32 -4.19
N GLY A 3 -33.09 9.52 -4.29
CA GLY A 3 -32.89 10.58 -3.29
C GLY A 3 -33.27 10.19 -1.84
N SER A 4 -34.26 9.30 -1.69
CA SER A 4 -34.70 8.83 -0.37
C SER A 4 -33.68 7.92 0.32
N GLN A 5 -32.84 7.22 -0.43
CA GLN A 5 -31.89 6.25 0.12
C GLN A 5 -30.63 6.93 0.65
N TYR A 6 -30.10 7.92 -0.08
CA TYR A 6 -28.97 8.73 0.41
C TYR A 6 -29.35 9.50 1.68
N GLN A 7 -30.59 10.01 1.75
CA GLN A 7 -31.07 10.67 2.96
C GLN A 7 -31.13 9.70 4.15
N LYS A 8 -31.66 8.48 3.98
CA LYS A 8 -31.66 7.46 5.04
C LYS A 8 -30.25 7.11 5.53
N ILE A 9 -29.26 7.05 4.64
CA ILE A 9 -27.86 6.82 5.02
C ILE A 9 -27.35 8.00 5.86
N LYS A 10 -27.63 9.24 5.42
CA LYS A 10 -27.26 10.45 6.15
C LYS A 10 -27.93 10.53 7.52
N ASP A 11 -29.21 10.21 7.62
CA ASP A 11 -29.95 10.24 8.89
C ASP A 11 -29.34 9.27 9.91
N ARG A 12 -29.02 8.03 9.49
CA ARG A 12 -28.31 7.05 10.32
C ARG A 12 -26.92 7.50 10.73
N LEU A 13 -26.19 8.18 9.83
CA LEU A 13 -24.90 8.77 10.17
C LEU A 13 -25.08 9.92 11.18
N CYS A 14 -26.11 10.75 11.05
CA CYS A 14 -26.41 11.81 12.02
C CYS A 14 -26.72 11.23 13.40
N GLU A 15 -27.59 10.21 13.48
CA GLU A 15 -27.89 9.48 14.72
C GLU A 15 -26.60 8.93 15.36
N LEU A 16 -25.80 8.19 14.59
CA LEU A 16 -24.52 7.67 15.07
C LEU A 16 -23.53 8.78 15.45
N TYR A 17 -23.56 9.92 14.76
CA TYR A 17 -22.68 11.05 15.10
C TYR A 17 -23.03 11.62 16.47
N MET A 18 -24.33 11.68 16.78
CA MET A 18 -24.87 12.30 17.99
C MET A 18 -24.84 11.37 19.20
N ASP A 19 -25.15 10.08 19.01
CA ASP A 19 -25.32 9.13 20.11
C ASP A 19 -24.01 8.49 20.58
N ASP A 20 -22.97 8.55 19.74
CA ASP A 20 -21.69 7.91 20.00
C ASP A 20 -20.59 8.96 20.19
N PRO A 21 -19.77 8.95 21.25
CA PRO A 21 -18.72 9.94 21.43
C PRO A 21 -17.40 9.60 20.72
N ARG A 22 -17.25 8.37 20.18
CA ARG A 22 -15.96 7.88 19.68
C ARG A 22 -15.50 8.68 18.45
N PRO A 23 -14.19 8.93 18.31
CA PRO A 23 -13.62 9.55 17.12
C PRO A 23 -13.99 8.73 15.88
N TRP A 24 -14.23 9.45 14.79
CA TRP A 24 -14.50 8.84 13.51
C TRP A 24 -13.25 8.84 12.64
N LEU A 25 -12.98 7.72 12.00
CA LEU A 25 -11.96 7.55 10.97
C LEU A 25 -12.69 7.30 9.66
N VAL A 26 -12.18 7.83 8.55
CA VAL A 26 -12.74 7.57 7.22
C VAL A 26 -11.62 7.02 6.34
N GLY A 27 -11.76 5.77 5.91
CA GLY A 27 -10.83 5.18 4.96
C GLY A 27 -11.04 5.78 3.58
N PHE A 28 -10.06 6.57 3.12
CA PHE A 28 -10.11 7.28 1.85
C PHE A 28 -9.03 6.77 0.89
N SER A 29 -9.40 6.39 -0.33
CA SER A 29 -8.47 5.92 -1.35
C SER A 29 -8.48 6.77 -2.63
N GLY A 30 -9.30 7.81 -2.68
CA GLY A 30 -9.54 8.59 -3.90
C GLY A 30 -10.42 7.90 -4.95
N GLY A 31 -10.80 6.64 -4.73
CA GLY A 31 -11.76 5.93 -5.58
C GLY A 31 -13.20 6.31 -5.28
N LYS A 32 -14.12 6.02 -6.23
CA LYS A 32 -15.54 6.42 -6.19
C LYS A 32 -16.23 6.14 -4.85
N ASP A 33 -16.05 4.93 -4.31
CA ASP A 33 -16.77 4.48 -3.13
C ASP A 33 -16.30 5.26 -1.89
N SER A 34 -14.98 5.44 -1.76
CA SER A 34 -14.38 6.19 -0.66
C SER A 34 -14.66 7.70 -0.74
N THR A 35 -14.74 8.25 -1.96
CA THR A 35 -15.13 9.65 -2.20
C THR A 35 -16.58 9.89 -1.78
N MET A 36 -17.49 8.97 -2.11
CA MET A 36 -18.88 9.05 -1.67
C MET A 36 -19.00 8.98 -0.14
N VAL A 37 -18.28 8.05 0.52
CA VAL A 37 -18.29 7.98 1.99
C VAL A 37 -17.77 9.27 2.61
N ALA A 38 -16.65 9.81 2.11
CA ALA A 38 -16.12 11.08 2.59
C ALA A 38 -17.15 12.22 2.41
N ALA A 39 -17.80 12.31 1.24
CA ALA A 39 -18.84 13.31 0.98
C ALA A 39 -20.00 13.18 1.96
N LEU A 40 -20.53 11.98 2.18
CA LEU A 40 -21.61 11.70 3.15
C LEU A 40 -21.21 12.10 4.58
N ILE A 41 -19.97 11.85 5.00
CA ILE A 41 -19.48 12.22 6.33
C ILE A 41 -19.39 13.75 6.46
N PHE A 42 -18.83 14.45 5.47
CA PHE A 42 -18.83 15.92 5.46
C PHE A 42 -20.26 16.48 5.50
N GLU A 43 -21.16 15.98 4.64
CA GLU A 43 -22.57 16.38 4.62
C GLU A 43 -23.27 16.16 5.97
N THR A 44 -22.96 15.05 6.65
CA THR A 44 -23.47 14.70 7.98
C THR A 44 -23.01 15.72 9.00
N VAL A 45 -21.69 15.94 9.12
CA VAL A 45 -21.13 16.87 10.11
C VAL A 45 -21.63 18.30 9.89
N ILE A 46 -21.74 18.74 8.63
CA ILE A 46 -22.28 20.06 8.28
C ILE A 46 -23.74 20.20 8.73
N SER A 47 -24.57 19.15 8.64
CA SER A 47 -25.97 19.21 9.07
C SER A 47 -26.16 19.22 10.59
N ILE A 48 -25.16 18.85 11.38
CA ILE A 48 -25.21 18.96 12.84
C ILE A 48 -25.11 20.45 13.26
N PRO A 49 -25.85 20.93 14.28
CA PRO A 49 -25.67 22.29 14.82
C PRO A 49 -24.23 22.54 15.27
N GLN A 50 -23.70 23.75 15.05
CA GLN A 50 -22.28 24.08 15.26
C GLN A 50 -21.80 23.73 16.68
N GLU A 51 -22.64 23.93 17.69
CA GLU A 51 -22.35 23.69 19.09
C GLU A 51 -22.15 22.20 19.41
N LYS A 52 -22.69 21.32 18.56
CA LYS A 52 -22.64 19.87 18.72
C LYS A 52 -21.59 19.19 17.83
N ARG A 53 -20.88 19.94 16.96
CA ARG A 53 -19.80 19.43 16.09
C ARG A 53 -18.49 19.21 16.86
N VAL A 54 -18.58 18.50 18.00
CA VAL A 54 -17.46 18.36 18.94
C VAL A 54 -16.59 17.13 18.69
N LYS A 55 -17.12 16.11 18.00
CA LYS A 55 -16.44 14.85 17.73
C LYS A 55 -15.36 15.03 16.65
N PRO A 56 -14.12 14.60 16.90
CA PRO A 56 -13.06 14.62 15.90
C PRO A 56 -13.29 13.55 14.81
N VAL A 57 -12.99 13.93 13.58
CA VAL A 57 -13.08 13.07 12.39
C VAL A 57 -11.74 13.10 11.67
N HIS A 58 -11.19 11.94 11.32
CA HIS A 58 -9.91 11.82 10.62
C HIS A 58 -10.11 11.11 9.28
N ILE A 59 -9.85 11.81 8.17
CA ILE A 59 -9.79 11.21 6.84
C ILE A 59 -8.40 10.61 6.66
N LEU A 60 -8.33 9.28 6.51
CA LEU A 60 -7.08 8.54 6.42
C LEU A 60 -6.89 8.01 5.01
N CYS A 61 -5.79 8.40 4.37
CA CYS A 61 -5.38 7.87 3.08
C CYS A 61 -3.97 7.31 3.18
N THR A 62 -3.74 6.10 2.66
CA THR A 62 -2.40 5.50 2.63
C THR A 62 -1.82 5.58 1.23
N ASP A 63 -0.75 6.36 1.08
CA ASP A 63 0.07 6.43 -0.13
C ASP A 63 1.09 5.29 -0.11
N THR A 64 0.93 4.32 -1.02
CA THR A 64 1.84 3.17 -1.14
C THR A 64 3.14 3.49 -1.86
N ARG A 65 3.30 4.72 -2.39
CA ARG A 65 4.42 5.21 -3.21
C ARG A 65 4.56 4.52 -4.58
N VAL A 66 3.63 3.63 -4.92
CA VAL A 66 3.56 2.92 -6.20
C VAL A 66 2.15 2.98 -6.81
N GLU A 67 1.31 3.91 -6.35
CA GLU A 67 0.03 4.22 -6.98
C GLU A 67 0.26 4.83 -8.37
N ILE A 68 -0.71 4.68 -9.27
CA ILE A 68 -0.67 5.34 -10.58
C ILE A 68 -0.49 6.86 -10.37
N PRO A 69 0.45 7.53 -11.06
CA PRO A 69 0.79 8.93 -10.79
C PRO A 69 -0.40 9.89 -10.81
N ALA A 70 -1.23 9.83 -11.87
CA ALA A 70 -2.42 10.66 -12.00
C ALA A 70 -3.41 10.49 -10.83
N ILE A 71 -3.46 9.30 -10.22
CA ILE A 71 -4.27 9.03 -9.04
C ILE A 71 -3.64 9.66 -7.80
N SER A 72 -2.34 9.43 -7.58
CA SER A 72 -1.63 9.96 -6.40
C SER A 72 -1.66 11.49 -6.32
N GLU A 73 -1.47 12.17 -7.46
CA GLU A 73 -1.53 13.63 -7.59
C GLU A 73 -2.93 14.17 -7.26
N ASN A 74 -3.97 13.49 -7.75
CA ASN A 74 -5.36 13.84 -7.47
C ASN A 74 -5.71 13.66 -5.98
N VAL A 75 -5.31 12.53 -5.37
CA VAL A 75 -5.57 12.26 -3.95
C VAL A 75 -4.96 13.33 -3.05
N ALA A 76 -3.70 13.71 -3.27
CA ALA A 76 -3.05 14.76 -2.48
C ALA A 76 -3.79 16.10 -2.59
N THR A 77 -4.24 16.44 -3.80
CA THR A 77 -5.01 17.66 -4.07
C THR A 77 -6.34 17.66 -3.32
N VAL A 78 -7.10 16.56 -3.39
CA VAL A 78 -8.40 16.41 -2.73
C VAL A 78 -8.29 16.45 -1.21
N LEU A 79 -7.29 15.78 -0.62
CA LEU A 79 -7.05 15.84 0.82
C LEU A 79 -6.71 17.26 1.29
N GLY A 80 -5.95 18.02 0.49
CA GLY A 80 -5.67 19.42 0.77
C GLY A 80 -6.93 20.30 0.69
N GLN A 81 -7.83 20.03 -0.26
CA GLN A 81 -9.12 20.73 -0.36
C GLN A 81 -10.02 20.44 0.85
N MET A 82 -10.14 19.17 1.23
CA MET A 82 -10.87 18.73 2.42
C MET A 82 -10.36 19.42 3.69
N GLN A 83 -9.04 19.47 3.89
CA GLN A 83 -8.42 20.14 5.04
C GLN A 83 -8.74 21.64 5.09
N ARG A 84 -8.55 22.35 3.98
CA ARG A 84 -8.84 23.79 3.89
C ARG A 84 -10.32 24.08 4.07
N PHE A 85 -11.20 23.27 3.52
CA PHE A 85 -12.63 23.42 3.70
C PHE A 85 -13.03 23.21 5.17
N SER A 86 -12.55 22.15 5.80
CA SER A 86 -12.78 21.86 7.21
C SER A 86 -12.37 23.04 8.11
N GLN A 87 -11.18 23.60 7.90
CA GLN A 87 -10.70 24.78 8.63
C GLN A 87 -11.58 26.01 8.45
N ARG A 88 -11.98 26.33 7.20
CA ARG A 88 -12.83 27.48 6.91
C ARG A 88 -14.26 27.34 7.47
N ALA A 89 -14.79 26.12 7.45
CA ALA A 89 -16.15 25.83 7.91
C ALA A 89 -16.21 25.49 9.42
N GLY A 90 -15.09 25.56 10.14
CA GLY A 90 -15.02 25.25 11.57
C GLY A 90 -15.37 23.79 11.89
N LEU A 91 -15.08 22.87 10.99
CA LEU A 91 -15.33 21.44 11.19
C LEU A 91 -14.12 20.81 11.90
N LYS A 92 -14.38 19.84 12.79
CA LYS A 92 -13.31 19.03 13.41
C LYS A 92 -12.90 17.85 12.53
N ILE A 93 -12.67 18.11 11.24
CA ILE A 93 -12.24 17.10 10.27
C ILE A 93 -10.78 17.36 9.90
N GLU A 94 -9.91 16.37 10.10
CA GLU A 94 -8.50 16.42 9.73
C GLU A 94 -8.17 15.38 8.66
N THR A 95 -7.30 15.71 7.72
CA THR A 95 -6.85 14.77 6.70
C THR A 95 -5.43 14.30 6.97
N HIS A 96 -5.18 13.02 6.73
CA HIS A 96 -3.91 12.36 7.03
C HIS A 96 -3.47 11.53 5.82
N LEU A 97 -2.33 11.90 5.23
CA LEU A 97 -1.67 11.12 4.18
C LEU A 97 -0.59 10.25 4.83
N LEU A 98 -0.94 9.01 5.11
CA LEU A 98 -0.08 8.01 5.72
C LEU A 98 0.83 7.38 4.66
N LYS A 99 2.03 6.98 5.07
CA LYS A 99 3.00 6.30 4.21
C LYS A 99 3.57 5.10 4.94
N PRO A 100 3.91 4.00 4.24
CA PRO A 100 4.74 2.98 4.84
C PRO A 100 6.10 3.58 5.19
N PRO A 101 6.70 3.14 6.31
CA PRO A 101 8.09 3.48 6.63
C PRO A 101 9.02 2.88 5.54
N PRO A 102 10.19 3.49 5.27
CA PRO A 102 11.07 3.08 4.18
C PRO A 102 11.41 1.58 4.15
N GLU A 103 11.59 0.97 5.32
CA GLU A 103 11.92 -0.46 5.52
C GLU A 103 10.79 -1.38 5.04
N GLN A 104 9.56 -0.87 5.02
CA GLN A 104 8.38 -1.58 4.54
C GLN A 104 7.94 -1.14 3.15
N SER A 105 8.70 -0.27 2.47
CA SER A 105 8.41 0.17 1.11
C SER A 105 8.34 -0.99 0.11
N PHE A 106 7.69 -0.75 -1.03
CA PHE A 106 7.60 -1.75 -2.09
C PHE A 106 8.99 -2.16 -2.59
N TRP A 107 9.88 -1.19 -2.81
CA TRP A 107 11.20 -1.44 -3.38
C TRP A 107 12.18 -2.08 -2.40
N VAL A 108 12.16 -1.71 -1.11
CA VAL A 108 13.00 -2.38 -0.11
C VAL A 108 12.60 -3.84 0.06
N ASN A 109 11.29 -4.15 0.07
CA ASN A 109 10.85 -5.54 0.14
C ASN A 109 11.17 -6.34 -1.14
N LEU A 110 10.90 -5.76 -2.32
CA LEU A 110 11.11 -6.45 -3.60
C LEU A 110 12.60 -6.56 -3.95
N ILE A 111 13.29 -5.42 -4.06
CA ILE A 111 14.67 -5.32 -4.54
C ILE A 111 15.65 -5.59 -3.41
N GLY A 112 15.41 -5.08 -2.21
CA GLY A 112 16.30 -5.29 -1.06
C GLY A 112 16.20 -6.72 -0.53
N ARG A 113 15.06 -7.08 0.04
CA ARG A 113 14.81 -8.40 0.68
C ARG A 113 14.61 -9.53 -0.32
N GLY A 114 14.37 -9.22 -1.60
CA GLY A 114 14.16 -10.20 -2.67
C GLY A 114 12.78 -10.83 -2.69
N TYR A 115 11.75 -10.19 -2.12
CA TYR A 115 10.41 -10.75 -2.22
C TYR A 115 9.99 -10.85 -3.69
N PRO A 116 9.34 -11.94 -4.11
CA PRO A 116 8.82 -12.02 -5.46
C PRO A 116 7.71 -10.96 -5.64
N PRO A 117 7.53 -10.44 -6.86
CA PRO A 117 6.39 -9.60 -7.20
C PRO A 117 5.07 -10.23 -6.73
N PRO A 118 4.16 -9.46 -6.09
CA PRO A 118 2.96 -10.02 -5.46
C PRO A 118 2.08 -10.83 -6.42
N ASN A 119 1.69 -12.03 -6.02
CA ASN A 119 0.77 -12.88 -6.78
C ASN A 119 -0.48 -13.21 -5.94
N ARG A 120 -1.42 -14.01 -6.48
CA ARG A 120 -2.68 -14.33 -5.77
C ARG A 120 -2.48 -15.00 -4.41
N LEU A 121 -1.43 -15.82 -4.26
CA LEU A 121 -1.10 -16.59 -3.06
C LEU A 121 -0.23 -15.81 -2.08
N PHE A 122 0.67 -14.96 -2.58
CA PHE A 122 1.63 -14.22 -1.77
C PHE A 122 1.50 -12.71 -2.00
N ARG A 123 0.45 -12.11 -1.42
CA ARG A 123 0.13 -10.67 -1.49
C ARG A 123 0.69 -9.91 -0.29
N TRP A 124 2.01 -9.85 -0.18
CA TRP A 124 2.68 -9.19 0.95
C TRP A 124 2.45 -7.67 1.02
N CYS A 125 2.14 -7.04 -0.13
CA CYS A 125 2.04 -5.59 -0.27
C CYS A 125 0.79 -4.99 0.40
N THR A 126 -0.37 -5.66 0.37
CA THR A 126 -1.62 -5.10 0.92
C THR A 126 -1.49 -4.82 2.42
N GLN A 127 -0.98 -5.80 3.17
CA GLN A 127 -0.82 -5.66 4.62
C GLN A 127 0.19 -4.53 4.93
N ARG A 128 1.40 -4.63 4.38
CA ARG A 128 2.53 -3.72 4.69
C ARG A 128 2.32 -2.30 4.20
N LEU A 129 1.84 -2.14 2.97
CA LEU A 129 1.78 -0.83 2.32
C LEU A 129 0.48 -0.09 2.59
N LYS A 130 -0.65 -0.80 2.81
CA LYS A 130 -1.97 -0.16 2.97
C LYS A 130 -2.52 -0.24 4.39
N ILE A 131 -2.47 -1.42 5.01
CA ILE A 131 -3.12 -1.69 6.29
C ILE A 131 -2.24 -1.26 7.47
N ASP A 132 -0.97 -1.64 7.48
CA ASP A 132 -0.07 -1.39 8.60
C ASP A 132 0.14 0.11 8.91
N PRO A 133 0.29 1.02 7.92
CA PRO A 133 0.42 2.45 8.23
C PRO A 133 -0.81 3.01 8.93
N MET A 134 -2.01 2.56 8.54
CA MET A 134 -3.26 2.93 9.20
C MET A 134 -3.34 2.35 10.61
N ASN A 135 -2.99 1.07 10.76
CA ASN A 135 -2.97 0.42 12.08
C ASN A 135 -2.00 1.13 13.03
N GLN A 136 -0.79 1.48 12.58
CA GLN A 136 0.19 2.22 13.36
C GLN A 136 -0.35 3.58 13.80
N PHE A 137 -0.99 4.32 12.90
CA PHE A 137 -1.63 5.60 13.24
C PHE A 137 -2.67 5.44 14.35
N ILE A 138 -3.57 4.45 14.23
CA ILE A 138 -4.63 4.19 15.20
C ILE A 138 -4.05 3.75 16.55
N GLN A 139 -3.10 2.81 16.53
CA GLN A 139 -2.46 2.30 17.74
C GLN A 139 -1.69 3.39 18.46
N ASN A 140 -0.95 4.24 17.74
CA ASN A 140 -0.22 5.36 18.34
C ASN A 140 -1.15 6.32 19.10
N ARG A 141 -2.34 6.61 18.56
CA ARG A 141 -3.35 7.46 19.21
C ARG A 141 -3.95 6.77 20.44
N MET A 142 -4.20 5.46 20.36
CA MET A 142 -4.69 4.68 21.49
C MET A 142 -3.65 4.56 22.62
N THR A 143 -2.39 4.28 22.30
CA THR A 143 -1.30 4.13 23.28
C THR A 143 -0.98 5.45 23.99
N LYS A 144 -1.12 6.59 23.30
CA LYS A 144 -0.99 7.92 23.92
C LYS A 144 -2.17 8.30 24.83
N GLY A 145 -3.20 7.45 24.93
CA GLY A 145 -4.39 7.72 25.72
C GLY A 145 -5.34 8.75 25.09
N GLU A 146 -5.12 9.13 23.83
CA GLU A 146 -5.98 10.09 23.13
C GLU A 146 -7.35 9.47 22.82
N TRP A 147 -7.36 8.18 22.44
CA TRP A 147 -8.58 7.43 22.10
C TRP A 147 -8.68 6.12 22.89
N SER A 148 -9.82 5.86 23.51
CA SER A 148 -10.14 4.55 24.10
C SER A 148 -10.62 3.54 23.04
N GLU A 149 -11.48 3.99 22.13
CA GLU A 149 -12.00 3.27 20.97
C GLU A 149 -12.18 4.22 19.79
N ALA A 150 -12.38 3.69 18.58
CA ALA A 150 -12.70 4.48 17.39
C ALA A 150 -13.70 3.76 16.47
N ILE A 151 -14.37 4.52 15.59
CA ILE A 151 -15.20 3.99 14.50
C ILE A 151 -14.54 4.34 13.17
N ILE A 152 -14.28 3.35 12.31
CA ILE A 152 -13.83 3.56 10.93
C ILE A 152 -14.97 3.35 9.93
N HIS A 153 -15.21 4.35 9.09
CA HIS A 153 -16.14 4.31 7.98
C HIS A 153 -15.40 3.87 6.72
N LEU A 154 -15.90 2.82 6.06
CA LEU A 154 -15.33 2.24 4.86
C LEU A 154 -16.36 2.16 3.73
N GLY A 155 -15.89 2.23 2.49
CA GLY A 155 -16.70 2.15 1.28
C GLY A 155 -16.99 0.72 0.80
N ALA A 156 -16.97 -0.29 1.67
CA ALA A 156 -17.20 -1.68 1.26
C ALA A 156 -18.68 -1.91 0.89
N ARG A 157 -18.93 -2.61 -0.22
CA ARG A 157 -20.29 -2.88 -0.73
C ARG A 157 -20.50 -4.35 -1.08
N ARG A 158 -21.73 -4.84 -0.87
CA ARG A 158 -22.11 -6.21 -1.24
C ARG A 158 -22.09 -6.43 -2.75
N ALA A 159 -22.43 -5.40 -3.52
CA ALA A 159 -22.45 -5.44 -4.99
C ALA A 159 -21.05 -5.57 -5.64
N GLU A 160 -19.96 -5.57 -4.86
CA GLU A 160 -18.61 -5.75 -5.41
C GLU A 160 -18.30 -7.20 -5.81
N SER A 161 -18.84 -8.20 -5.10
CA SER A 161 -18.78 -9.62 -5.47
C SER A 161 -19.68 -10.48 -4.57
N ALA A 162 -20.10 -11.66 -5.05
CA ALA A 162 -20.88 -12.62 -4.25
C ALA A 162 -20.16 -13.04 -2.96
N SER A 163 -18.85 -13.29 -3.03
CA SER A 163 -18.03 -13.61 -1.85
C SER A 163 -18.02 -12.45 -0.83
N ARG A 164 -17.93 -11.19 -1.28
CA ARG A 164 -18.01 -10.04 -0.37
C ARG A 164 -19.40 -9.91 0.26
N ALA A 165 -20.46 -10.12 -0.52
CA ALA A 165 -21.82 -10.10 0.01
C ALA A 165 -22.01 -11.10 1.14
N GLN A 166 -21.51 -12.34 0.96
CA GLN A 166 -21.55 -13.39 1.98
C GLN A 166 -20.75 -12.99 3.23
N THR A 167 -19.48 -12.63 3.09
CA THR A 167 -18.62 -12.26 4.23
C THR A 167 -19.16 -11.05 5.01
N MET A 168 -19.80 -10.09 4.34
CA MET A 168 -20.42 -8.94 5.01
C MET A 168 -21.73 -9.30 5.71
N ALA A 169 -22.49 -10.28 5.21
CA ALA A 169 -23.74 -10.73 5.80
C ALA A 169 -23.54 -11.58 7.05
N GLU A 170 -22.47 -12.36 7.12
CA GLU A 170 -22.14 -13.24 8.25
C GLU A 170 -21.66 -12.47 9.50
N ARG A 171 -21.29 -11.20 9.37
CA ARG A 171 -20.80 -10.40 10.50
C ARG A 171 -21.95 -9.83 11.30
N GLU A 172 -21.99 -10.18 12.58
CA GLU A 172 -22.91 -9.61 13.55
C GLU A 172 -22.72 -8.09 13.65
N LYS A 173 -23.84 -7.36 13.66
CA LYS A 173 -23.88 -5.90 13.75
C LYS A 173 -24.54 -5.46 15.03
N ILE A 174 -23.86 -4.60 15.78
CA ILE A 174 -24.39 -3.92 16.96
C ILE A 174 -24.54 -2.45 16.58
N ASN A 175 -25.78 -1.93 16.56
CA ASN A 175 -26.10 -0.57 16.12
C ASN A 175 -25.49 -0.20 14.74
N GLY A 176 -25.51 -1.17 13.81
CA GLY A 176 -24.95 -0.98 12.46
C GLY A 176 -23.42 -1.03 12.37
N LEU A 177 -22.73 -1.35 13.46
CA LEU A 177 -21.27 -1.48 13.52
C LEU A 177 -20.85 -2.95 13.63
N THR A 178 -19.71 -3.29 13.02
CA THR A 178 -19.05 -4.60 13.19
C THR A 178 -17.71 -4.41 13.90
N ARG A 179 -17.19 -5.42 14.60
CA ARG A 179 -15.83 -5.33 15.16
C ARG A 179 -14.79 -5.48 14.05
N HIS A 180 -13.72 -4.67 14.12
CA HIS A 180 -12.58 -4.87 13.24
C HIS A 180 -11.87 -6.18 13.61
N PRO A 181 -11.54 -7.06 12.63
CA PRO A 181 -11.03 -8.40 12.93
C PRO A 181 -9.67 -8.39 13.63
N ASN A 182 -8.83 -7.40 13.34
CA ASN A 182 -7.44 -7.37 13.82
C ASN A 182 -7.17 -6.27 14.86
N ILE A 183 -8.13 -5.36 15.10
CA ILE A 183 -7.96 -4.25 16.04
C ILE A 183 -9.15 -4.27 17.00
N PRO A 184 -9.01 -4.85 18.20
CA PRO A 184 -10.14 -5.09 19.10
C PRO A 184 -10.96 -3.85 19.47
N ARG A 185 -10.31 -2.68 19.55
CA ARG A 185 -10.88 -1.37 19.95
C ARG A 185 -11.33 -0.51 18.76
N LEU A 186 -11.46 -1.11 17.57
CA LEU A 186 -11.88 -0.43 16.35
C LEU A 186 -13.18 -1.05 15.83
N TRP A 187 -14.16 -0.19 15.58
CA TRP A 187 -15.47 -0.56 15.05
C TRP A 187 -15.58 -0.14 13.60
N VAL A 188 -16.22 -0.96 12.76
CA VAL A 188 -16.33 -0.73 11.31
C VAL A 188 -17.78 -0.40 10.95
N SER A 189 -17.95 0.72 10.26
CA SER A 189 -19.21 1.19 9.67
C SER A 189 -19.10 1.18 8.14
N ASN A 190 -20.03 0.52 7.45
CA ASN A 190 -20.10 0.48 5.99
C ASN A 190 -21.39 1.17 5.51
N PRO A 191 -21.45 2.52 5.50
CA PRO A 191 -22.70 3.25 5.27
C PRO A 191 -23.31 3.03 3.88
N ILE A 192 -22.48 2.67 2.89
CA ILE A 192 -22.90 2.45 1.50
C ILE A 192 -23.02 0.96 1.13
N GLU A 193 -23.03 0.07 2.12
CA GLU A 193 -22.98 -1.40 1.93
C GLU A 193 -23.97 -1.94 0.89
N PHE A 194 -25.16 -1.34 0.83
CA PHE A 194 -26.27 -1.78 -0.01
C PHE A 194 -26.36 -1.04 -1.35
N LEU A 195 -25.43 -0.13 -1.65
CA LEU A 195 -25.46 0.62 -2.91
C LEU A 195 -24.91 -0.19 -4.08
N SER A 196 -25.55 -0.04 -5.24
CA SER A 196 -25.00 -0.47 -6.52
C SER A 196 -23.89 0.46 -7.00
N THR A 197 -23.18 0.09 -8.06
CA THR A 197 -22.15 0.94 -8.65
C THR A 197 -22.76 2.17 -9.32
N GLU A 198 -23.91 1.99 -9.97
CA GLU A 198 -24.69 3.04 -10.64
C GLU A 198 -25.21 4.04 -9.63
N GLU A 199 -25.69 3.59 -8.46
CA GLU A 199 -26.14 4.46 -7.38
C GLU A 199 -24.99 5.29 -6.79
N VAL A 200 -23.78 4.73 -6.68
CA VAL A 200 -22.60 5.49 -6.24
C VAL A 200 -22.26 6.58 -7.24
N TRP A 201 -22.23 6.26 -8.54
CA TRP A 201 -21.96 7.26 -9.58
C TRP A 201 -23.05 8.30 -9.70
N ALA A 202 -24.32 7.89 -9.60
CA ALA A 202 -25.45 8.81 -9.60
C ALA A 202 -25.32 9.84 -8.47
N TYR A 203 -24.94 9.41 -7.26
CA TYR A 203 -24.67 10.33 -6.16
C TYR A 203 -23.52 11.29 -6.50
N LEU A 204 -22.37 10.77 -6.92
CA LEU A 204 -21.16 11.57 -7.18
C LEU A 204 -21.35 12.59 -8.32
N LEU A 205 -22.12 12.25 -9.35
CA LEU A 205 -22.35 13.11 -10.51
C LEU A 205 -23.45 14.13 -10.29
N GLN A 206 -24.44 13.84 -9.44
CA GLN A 206 -25.55 14.73 -9.15
C GLN A 206 -25.26 15.71 -8.01
N ARG A 207 -24.27 15.42 -7.16
CA ARG A 207 -23.93 16.24 -5.99
C ARG A 207 -22.52 16.80 -6.06
N PRO A 208 -22.34 18.10 -5.80
CA PRO A 208 -21.00 18.67 -5.66
C PRO A 208 -20.33 18.13 -4.40
N ASN A 209 -19.00 18.05 -4.42
CA ASN A 209 -18.26 17.70 -3.22
C ASN A 209 -18.35 18.81 -2.16
N PRO A 210 -18.59 18.49 -0.88
CA PRO A 210 -18.67 19.50 0.17
C PRO A 210 -17.43 20.40 0.27
N TRP A 211 -16.24 19.84 0.00
CA TRP A 211 -14.97 20.57 0.01
C TRP A 211 -14.65 21.34 -1.27
N GLY A 212 -15.58 21.36 -2.23
CA GLY A 212 -15.39 21.97 -3.55
C GLY A 212 -14.79 21.02 -4.58
N GLY A 213 -14.75 21.48 -5.84
CA GLY A 213 -14.43 20.64 -6.99
C GLY A 213 -15.62 19.82 -7.48
N ASP A 214 -15.44 19.13 -8.61
CA ASP A 214 -16.42 18.19 -9.13
C ASP A 214 -15.87 16.76 -9.18
N ASN A 215 -16.78 15.79 -9.28
CA ASN A 215 -16.43 14.39 -9.45
C ASN A 215 -16.26 14.00 -10.93
N ARG A 216 -16.30 14.97 -11.87
CA ARG A 216 -16.18 14.69 -13.31
C ARG A 216 -14.77 14.29 -13.67
N ALA A 217 -13.75 14.90 -13.04
CA ALA A 217 -12.37 14.48 -13.21
C ALA A 217 -12.18 13.00 -12.79
N LEU A 218 -12.72 12.63 -11.62
CA LEU A 218 -12.70 11.24 -11.16
C LEU A 218 -13.44 10.33 -12.13
N PHE A 219 -14.65 10.71 -12.56
CA PHE A 219 -15.43 9.96 -13.54
C PHE A 219 -14.69 9.77 -14.86
N LYS A 220 -14.02 10.82 -15.36
CA LYS A 220 -13.21 10.77 -16.59
C LYS A 220 -12.08 9.76 -16.45
N ILE A 221 -11.36 9.75 -15.33
CA ILE A 221 -10.31 8.76 -15.08
C ILE A 221 -10.90 7.34 -15.09
N TYR A 222 -12.05 7.11 -14.45
CA TYR A 222 -12.76 5.82 -14.49
C TYR A 222 -13.19 5.40 -15.91
N ALA A 223 -13.71 6.33 -16.70
CA ALA A 223 -14.12 6.07 -18.08
C ALA A 223 -12.92 5.76 -18.99
N GLN A 224 -11.82 6.50 -18.84
CA GLN A 224 -10.58 6.28 -19.59
C GLN A 224 -9.93 4.93 -19.22
N ALA A 225 -9.85 4.63 -17.92
CA ALA A 225 -9.34 3.36 -17.39
C ALA A 225 -10.24 2.14 -17.68
N GLY A 226 -11.46 2.38 -18.17
CA GLY A 226 -12.40 1.36 -18.63
C GLY A 226 -12.26 1.02 -20.12
N GLY A 227 -11.29 1.60 -20.84
CA GLY A 227 -11.19 1.46 -22.29
C GLY A 227 -12.24 2.27 -23.05
N GLY A 228 -12.69 3.39 -22.49
CA GLY A 228 -13.71 4.26 -23.11
C GLY A 228 -15.16 3.84 -22.83
N GLU A 229 -15.39 2.77 -22.08
CA GLU A 229 -16.74 2.35 -21.68
C GLU A 229 -17.31 3.22 -20.54
N CYS A 230 -18.58 3.63 -20.65
CA CYS A 230 -19.22 4.56 -19.70
C CYS A 230 -19.56 3.90 -18.35
N PRO A 231 -19.00 4.34 -17.20
CA PRO A 231 -19.27 3.73 -15.89
C PRO A 231 -20.73 3.76 -15.42
N VAL A 232 -21.60 4.50 -16.10
CA VAL A 232 -23.04 4.58 -15.87
C VAL A 232 -23.74 3.93 -17.06
N GLN A 233 -24.35 2.77 -16.82
CA GLN A 233 -25.22 2.12 -17.80
C GLN A 233 -26.50 2.92 -17.96
N ILE A 234 -26.88 3.22 -19.21
CA ILE A 234 -28.22 3.73 -19.54
C ILE A 234 -29.11 2.57 -20.07
N ASP A 235 -28.51 1.42 -20.45
CA ASP A 235 -29.20 0.24 -20.97
C ASP A 235 -28.75 -1.06 -20.26
N THR A 236 -29.72 -1.92 -19.95
CA THR A 236 -29.62 -3.26 -19.34
C THR A 236 -28.92 -4.33 -20.18
N SER A 237 -28.67 -4.08 -21.48
CA SER A 237 -28.10 -5.05 -22.42
C SER A 237 -26.55 -5.14 -22.41
N THR A 238 -25.87 -4.14 -21.85
CA THR A 238 -24.40 -4.03 -21.85
C THR A 238 -23.86 -4.35 -20.44
N PRO A 239 -22.78 -5.12 -20.24
CA PRO A 239 -22.22 -5.40 -18.90
C PRO A 239 -21.75 -4.14 -18.15
N ALA A 240 -21.74 -4.16 -16.81
CA ALA A 240 -21.42 -2.97 -16.00
C ALA A 240 -19.93 -2.63 -16.05
N CYS A 241 -19.58 -1.56 -16.76
CA CYS A 241 -18.24 -1.06 -16.98
C CYS A 241 -17.82 0.05 -15.99
N GLY A 242 -18.23 -0.09 -14.73
CA GLY A 242 -17.77 0.73 -13.58
C GLY A 242 -16.83 -0.02 -12.62
N ASN A 243 -16.36 -1.20 -13.05
CA ASN A 243 -15.56 -2.12 -12.23
C ASN A 243 -14.06 -1.87 -12.30
N SER A 244 -13.59 -0.86 -13.06
CA SER A 244 -12.17 -0.52 -13.09
C SER A 244 -11.71 -0.11 -11.69
N ARG A 245 -10.85 -0.94 -11.08
CA ARG A 245 -10.30 -0.70 -9.75
C ARG A 245 -8.93 -0.07 -9.93
N PHE A 246 -8.81 1.19 -9.53
CA PHE A 246 -7.49 1.84 -9.43
C PHE A 246 -6.67 1.17 -8.33
N GLY A 247 -5.44 0.86 -8.68
CA GLY A 247 -4.45 0.33 -7.75
C GLY A 247 -3.06 0.78 -8.16
N CYS A 248 -2.07 0.09 -7.61
CA CYS A 248 -0.67 0.36 -7.86
C CYS A 248 -0.28 -0.06 -9.28
N TRP A 249 0.49 0.74 -10.00
CA TRP A 249 0.97 0.43 -11.36
C TRP A 249 1.92 -0.79 -11.38
N THR A 250 2.48 -1.15 -10.22
CA THR A 250 3.33 -2.33 -10.03
C THR A 250 2.55 -3.62 -9.79
N CYS A 251 1.22 -3.60 -9.84
CA CYS A 251 0.39 -4.76 -9.44
C CYS A 251 0.48 -5.91 -10.45
N THR A 252 1.15 -6.98 -10.04
CA THR A 252 1.31 -8.25 -10.79
C THR A 252 0.28 -9.32 -10.44
N VAL A 253 -0.79 -8.96 -9.72
CA VAL A 253 -1.83 -9.93 -9.32
C VAL A 253 -2.96 -10.03 -10.33
N VAL A 254 -3.20 -8.94 -11.05
CA VAL A 254 -4.05 -8.90 -12.23
C VAL A 254 -3.18 -9.23 -13.45
N GLU A 255 -3.79 -9.78 -14.48
CA GLU A 255 -3.08 -10.12 -15.72
C GLU A 255 -2.68 -8.84 -16.46
N ARG A 256 -3.66 -7.97 -16.74
CA ARG A 256 -3.46 -6.67 -17.38
C ARG A 256 -3.83 -5.51 -16.46
N ASP A 257 -3.01 -4.47 -16.48
CA ASP A 257 -3.31 -3.20 -15.81
C ASP A 257 -4.10 -2.27 -16.74
N LYS A 258 -5.39 -2.56 -16.89
CA LYS A 258 -6.32 -1.81 -17.75
C LYS A 258 -6.37 -0.31 -17.41
N ALA A 259 -6.08 0.06 -16.16
CA ALA A 259 -6.10 1.46 -15.77
C ALA A 259 -4.92 2.22 -16.35
N SER A 260 -3.71 1.68 -16.24
CA SER A 260 -2.52 2.27 -16.87
C SER A 260 -2.59 2.22 -18.39
N GLU A 261 -3.08 1.12 -18.97
CA GLU A 261 -3.30 0.99 -20.42
C GLU A 261 -4.29 2.03 -20.94
N GLY A 262 -5.44 2.19 -20.27
CA GLY A 262 -6.43 3.19 -20.64
C GLY A 262 -5.91 4.62 -20.50
N LEU A 263 -5.08 4.92 -19.50
CA LEU A 263 -4.43 6.23 -19.38
C LEU A 263 -3.42 6.49 -20.50
N PHE A 264 -2.66 5.48 -20.92
CA PHE A 264 -1.77 5.56 -22.07
C PHE A 264 -2.54 5.87 -23.37
N GLU A 265 -3.61 5.11 -23.64
CA GLU A 265 -4.49 5.32 -24.81
C GLU A 265 -5.14 6.72 -24.81
N ASN A 266 -5.25 7.35 -23.63
CA ASN A 266 -5.83 8.67 -23.45
C ASN A 266 -4.78 9.79 -23.31
N GLY A 267 -3.52 9.53 -23.65
CA GLY A 267 -2.47 10.53 -23.81
C GLY A 267 -1.51 10.72 -22.65
N ASP A 268 -1.56 9.89 -21.59
CA ASP A 268 -0.49 9.87 -20.57
C ASP A 268 0.66 8.98 -21.04
N GLU A 269 1.55 9.54 -21.88
CA GLU A 269 2.68 8.82 -22.49
C GLU A 269 3.62 8.16 -21.47
N ARG A 270 3.70 8.70 -20.25
CA ARG A 270 4.51 8.11 -19.16
C ARG A 270 4.09 6.67 -18.86
N MET A 271 2.82 6.36 -19.04
CA MET A 271 2.26 5.03 -18.72
C MET A 271 2.87 3.93 -19.58
N GLU A 272 3.38 4.22 -20.77
CA GLU A 272 4.07 3.24 -21.60
C GLU A 272 5.27 2.62 -20.85
N GLN A 273 6.07 3.46 -20.19
CA GLN A 273 7.26 3.00 -19.48
C GLN A 273 6.90 2.27 -18.18
N PHE A 274 5.85 2.72 -17.48
CA PHE A 274 5.33 1.99 -16.32
C PHE A 274 4.79 0.60 -16.68
N ILE A 275 4.06 0.48 -17.79
CA ILE A 275 3.54 -0.79 -18.31
C ILE A 275 4.72 -1.71 -18.66
N LYS A 276 5.72 -1.22 -19.41
CA LYS A 276 6.93 -2.00 -19.74
C LYS A 276 7.65 -2.52 -18.49
N PHE A 277 7.81 -1.68 -17.47
CA PHE A 277 8.44 -2.10 -16.21
C PHE A 277 7.57 -3.11 -15.45
N ARG A 278 6.24 -2.96 -15.47
CA ARG A 278 5.32 -3.93 -14.89
C ARG A 278 5.41 -5.29 -15.57
N GLU A 279 5.54 -5.35 -16.89
CA GLU A 279 5.76 -6.61 -17.62
C GLU A 279 7.08 -7.27 -17.21
N LYS A 280 8.12 -6.46 -16.94
CA LYS A 280 9.35 -6.96 -16.32
C LYS A 280 9.06 -7.57 -14.93
N LEU A 281 8.24 -6.95 -14.09
CA LEU A 281 7.85 -7.55 -12.81
C LEU A 281 7.11 -8.89 -12.99
N LEU A 282 6.20 -9.00 -13.98
CA LEU A 282 5.53 -10.28 -14.27
C LEU A 282 6.53 -11.36 -14.70
N PHE A 283 7.50 -11.03 -15.54
CA PHE A 283 8.57 -11.96 -15.93
C PHE A 283 9.35 -12.48 -14.71
N TYR A 284 9.64 -11.61 -13.74
CA TYR A 284 10.43 -11.98 -12.55
C TYR A 284 9.59 -12.72 -11.49
N GLN A 285 8.26 -12.62 -11.57
CA GLN A 285 7.35 -13.34 -10.70
C GLN A 285 7.37 -14.85 -10.97
N ASP A 286 7.44 -15.22 -12.26
CA ASP A 286 7.40 -16.62 -12.69
C ASP A 286 8.74 -17.33 -12.38
N PRO A 287 8.74 -18.37 -11.54
CA PRO A 287 9.92 -19.17 -11.26
C PRO A 287 10.59 -19.78 -12.50
N ALA A 288 9.83 -20.08 -13.56
CA ALA A 288 10.35 -20.71 -14.77
C ALA A 288 11.39 -19.84 -15.50
N ASN A 289 11.37 -18.53 -15.27
CA ASN A 289 12.27 -17.57 -15.91
C ASN A 289 13.65 -17.48 -15.22
N GLY A 290 13.94 -18.31 -14.21
CA GLY A 290 15.26 -18.41 -13.58
C GLY A 290 15.68 -17.18 -12.75
N LYS A 291 14.76 -16.24 -12.49
CA LYS A 291 15.02 -15.03 -11.69
C LYS A 291 14.82 -15.24 -10.18
N ARG A 292 14.48 -16.46 -9.75
CA ARG A 292 14.23 -16.82 -8.35
C ARG A 292 15.21 -17.89 -7.89
N ASP A 293 15.62 -17.81 -6.63
CA ASP A 293 16.38 -18.86 -5.97
C ASP A 293 15.55 -20.17 -5.94
N PHE A 294 16.22 -21.31 -6.00
CA PHE A 294 15.60 -22.63 -5.92
C PHE A 294 15.24 -23.04 -4.48
N ARG A 295 15.74 -22.31 -3.47
CA ARG A 295 15.47 -22.53 -2.05
C ARG A 295 14.74 -21.35 -1.42
N ARG A 296 13.72 -21.64 -0.62
CA ARG A 296 12.98 -20.65 0.16
C ARG A 296 13.81 -20.14 1.35
N LYS A 297 13.39 -19.02 1.94
CA LYS A 297 14.07 -18.42 3.11
C LYS A 297 14.17 -19.39 4.29
N ASN A 298 13.12 -20.16 4.54
CA ASN A 298 13.05 -21.17 5.60
C ASN A 298 13.83 -22.46 5.26
N GLY A 299 14.71 -22.44 4.25
CA GLY A 299 15.54 -23.59 3.87
C GLY A 299 14.82 -24.70 3.09
N SER A 300 13.51 -24.62 2.83
CA SER A 300 12.82 -25.66 2.05
C SER A 300 13.03 -25.50 0.55
N ASP A 301 13.03 -26.59 -0.20
CA ASP A 301 13.09 -26.55 -1.66
C ASP A 301 11.85 -25.88 -2.27
N GLY A 302 12.06 -25.22 -3.40
CA GLY A 302 11.04 -24.50 -4.15
C GLY A 302 11.34 -23.01 -4.29
N PRO A 303 10.55 -22.29 -5.11
CA PRO A 303 10.92 -20.97 -5.57
C PRO A 303 11.01 -19.97 -4.41
N GLY A 304 12.24 -19.51 -4.18
CA GLY A 304 12.65 -18.62 -3.12
C GLY A 304 12.67 -17.15 -3.52
N PRO A 305 13.45 -16.33 -2.81
CA PRO A 305 13.62 -14.91 -3.13
C PRO A 305 14.15 -14.68 -4.54
N LEU A 306 14.02 -13.46 -5.06
CA LEU A 306 14.70 -13.01 -6.27
C LEU A 306 16.21 -13.17 -6.12
N THR A 307 16.89 -13.61 -7.19
CA THR A 307 18.35 -13.72 -7.22
C THR A 307 19.00 -12.35 -7.13
N MET A 308 20.28 -12.30 -6.73
CA MET A 308 21.00 -11.02 -6.64
C MET A 308 21.12 -10.33 -8.01
N GLU A 309 21.32 -11.11 -9.08
CA GLU A 309 21.29 -10.62 -10.45
C GLU A 309 19.95 -9.95 -10.77
N ALA A 310 18.84 -10.64 -10.50
CA ALA A 310 17.50 -10.11 -10.74
C ALA A 310 17.25 -8.81 -9.96
N ARG A 311 17.70 -8.73 -8.70
CA ARG A 311 17.60 -7.50 -7.89
C ARG A 311 18.38 -6.34 -8.49
N ARG A 312 19.60 -6.58 -9.00
CA ARG A 312 20.42 -5.56 -9.68
C ARG A 312 19.76 -5.07 -10.97
N GLU A 313 19.23 -5.97 -11.78
CA GLU A 313 18.52 -5.62 -13.02
C GLU A 313 17.24 -4.82 -12.78
N LEU A 314 16.49 -5.14 -11.73
CA LEU A 314 15.29 -4.39 -11.34
C LEU A 314 15.66 -3.01 -10.81
N LEU A 315 16.71 -2.88 -10.00
CA LEU A 315 17.16 -1.59 -9.48
C LEU A 315 17.62 -0.66 -10.61
N ALA A 316 18.45 -1.17 -11.53
CA ALA A 316 18.89 -0.40 -12.69
C ALA A 316 17.68 0.05 -13.54
N GLY A 317 16.76 -0.87 -13.85
CA GLY A 317 15.55 -0.54 -14.61
C GLY A 317 14.65 0.48 -13.90
N LEU A 318 14.54 0.42 -12.57
CA LEU A 318 13.72 1.34 -11.79
C LEU A 318 14.30 2.76 -11.83
N LEU A 319 15.62 2.88 -11.71
CA LEU A 319 16.30 4.16 -11.82
C LEU A 319 16.18 4.74 -13.24
N THR A 320 16.27 3.90 -14.28
CA THR A 320 16.06 4.34 -15.67
C THR A 320 14.63 4.83 -15.87
N LEU A 321 13.65 4.08 -15.37
CA LEU A 321 12.25 4.49 -15.41
C LEU A 321 12.02 5.84 -14.69
N GLN A 322 12.66 6.05 -13.54
CA GLN A 322 12.61 7.32 -12.82
C GLN A 322 13.19 8.49 -13.64
N GLU A 323 14.26 8.26 -14.40
CA GLU A 323 14.84 9.29 -15.29
C GLU A 323 13.95 9.58 -16.49
N GLU A 324 13.46 8.54 -17.17
CA GLU A 324 12.60 8.67 -18.36
C GLU A 324 11.25 9.34 -18.05
N THR A 325 10.68 9.05 -16.87
CA THR A 325 9.39 9.62 -16.46
C THR A 325 9.53 10.93 -15.70
N GLY A 326 10.74 11.28 -15.26
CA GLY A 326 11.00 12.43 -14.38
C GLY A 326 10.41 12.29 -12.97
N GLN A 327 9.92 11.11 -12.59
CA GLN A 327 9.27 10.88 -11.29
C GLN A 327 10.23 10.27 -10.29
N ARG A 328 10.20 10.77 -9.05
CA ARG A 328 10.95 10.14 -7.96
C ARG A 328 10.23 8.86 -7.51
N LEU A 329 10.68 7.72 -8.02
CA LEU A 329 10.14 6.39 -7.73
C LEU A 329 10.82 5.70 -6.54
N ILE A 330 12.05 6.08 -6.24
CA ILE A 330 12.83 5.53 -5.13
C ILE A 330 13.61 6.64 -4.40
N SER A 331 13.57 6.61 -3.07
CA SER A 331 14.29 7.54 -2.19
C SER A 331 15.72 7.07 -1.86
N GLU A 332 16.52 7.97 -1.31
CA GLU A 332 17.90 7.66 -0.90
C GLU A 332 17.92 6.69 0.29
N ASP A 333 17.02 6.88 1.25
CA ASP A 333 16.83 5.95 2.37
C ASP A 333 16.53 4.53 1.88
N GLU A 334 15.64 4.38 0.89
CA GLU A 334 15.35 3.08 0.28
C GLU A 334 16.58 2.46 -0.39
N LEU A 335 17.43 3.25 -1.07
CA LEU A 335 18.67 2.77 -1.69
C LEU A 335 19.68 2.27 -0.65
N ILE A 336 19.81 2.98 0.47
CA ILE A 336 20.68 2.59 1.59
C ILE A 336 20.19 1.26 2.19
N LEU A 337 18.90 1.15 2.48
CA LEU A 337 18.27 -0.06 3.01
C LEU A 337 18.41 -1.25 2.06
N ILE A 338 18.26 -1.04 0.75
CA ILE A 338 18.51 -2.08 -0.26
C ILE A 338 19.95 -2.57 -0.21
N GLN A 339 20.94 -1.65 -0.12
CA GLN A 339 22.35 -2.02 -0.05
C GLN A 339 22.66 -2.82 1.22
N GLN A 340 22.04 -2.49 2.35
CA GLN A 340 22.17 -3.23 3.61
C GLN A 340 21.65 -4.66 3.44
N HIS A 341 20.41 -4.84 2.97
CA HIS A 341 19.82 -6.16 2.74
C HIS A 341 20.59 -7.02 1.71
N TRP A 342 21.34 -6.40 0.78
CA TRP A 342 22.16 -7.15 -0.16
C TRP A 342 23.44 -7.73 0.46
N LYS A 343 23.98 -7.11 1.52
CA LYS A 343 25.14 -7.63 2.26
C LYS A 343 24.78 -8.85 3.10
N SER A 344 23.54 -8.92 3.57
CA SER A 344 22.99 -10.00 4.39
C SER A 344 22.17 -11.02 3.58
N ALA A 345 22.23 -10.99 2.24
CA ALA A 345 21.55 -11.97 1.40
C ALA A 345 22.28 -13.33 1.40
N ARG A 346 21.55 -14.42 1.09
CA ARG A 346 22.13 -15.79 0.96
C ARG A 346 23.30 -15.84 -0.03
N CYS A 347 23.14 -15.16 -1.16
CA CYS A 347 24.21 -14.87 -2.13
C CYS A 347 24.49 -13.37 -2.07
N PRO A 348 25.38 -12.92 -1.17
CA PRO A 348 25.56 -11.50 -0.90
C PRO A 348 26.28 -10.80 -2.06
N ASP A 349 26.01 -9.51 -2.17
CA ASP A 349 26.79 -8.61 -3.00
C ASP A 349 28.03 -8.10 -2.23
N ASP A 350 29.03 -7.56 -2.94
CA ASP A 350 30.30 -7.10 -2.34
C ASP A 350 30.18 -5.83 -1.45
N GLY A 351 28.94 -5.40 -1.18
CA GLY A 351 28.59 -4.23 -0.40
C GLY A 351 28.62 -2.92 -1.18
N ARG A 352 28.86 -2.95 -2.50
CA ARG A 352 28.97 -1.76 -3.37
C ARG A 352 28.10 -1.84 -4.62
N GLY A 353 27.26 -2.86 -4.78
CA GLY A 353 26.41 -3.06 -5.95
C GLY A 353 25.44 -1.91 -6.21
N VAL A 354 24.73 -1.42 -5.19
CA VAL A 354 23.83 -0.27 -5.31
C VAL A 354 24.62 0.97 -5.70
N ALA A 355 25.72 1.25 -4.99
CA ALA A 355 26.58 2.39 -5.28
C ALA A 355 27.14 2.36 -6.71
N ARG A 356 27.54 1.18 -7.22
CA ARG A 356 28.00 1.01 -8.60
C ARG A 356 26.90 1.24 -9.63
N ILE A 357 25.69 0.76 -9.37
CA ILE A 357 24.54 0.99 -10.27
C ILE A 357 24.23 2.48 -10.34
N ILE A 358 24.16 3.17 -9.19
CA ILE A 358 23.93 4.61 -9.13
C ILE A 358 25.06 5.37 -9.84
N ALA A 359 26.32 5.03 -9.58
CA ALA A 359 27.47 5.71 -10.18
C ALA A 359 27.52 5.55 -11.71
N ARG A 360 27.17 4.37 -12.24
CA ARG A 360 27.08 4.15 -13.70
C ARG A 360 26.00 5.00 -14.35
N GLN A 361 24.93 5.28 -13.62
CA GLN A 361 23.75 5.94 -14.17
C GLN A 361 23.78 7.47 -14.00
N LYS A 362 24.17 7.95 -12.81
CA LYS A 362 24.22 9.37 -12.47
C LYS A 362 25.61 10.01 -12.62
N GLY A 363 26.67 9.21 -12.78
CA GLY A 363 28.05 9.71 -12.72
C GLY A 363 28.50 10.18 -11.33
N VAL A 364 27.70 9.97 -10.28
CA VAL A 364 27.95 10.45 -8.90
C VAL A 364 28.24 9.28 -7.97
N ILE A 365 29.28 9.42 -7.14
CA ILE A 365 29.67 8.46 -6.10
C ILE A 365 28.82 8.70 -4.85
N MET A 366 28.11 7.67 -4.38
CA MET A 366 27.35 7.72 -3.12
C MET A 366 28.32 7.80 -1.93
N THR A 367 28.24 8.85 -1.12
CA THR A 367 29.10 9.04 0.05
C THR A 367 28.42 8.54 1.32
N ASP A 368 28.76 7.31 1.72
CA ASP A 368 28.87 6.94 3.13
C ASP A 368 29.88 5.79 3.34
N ILE A 369 31.16 6.11 3.17
CA ILE A 369 32.25 5.12 3.13
C ILE A 369 32.88 4.93 4.53
N LYS A 370 32.78 5.91 5.44
CA LYS A 370 33.58 5.89 6.68
C LYS A 370 33.01 5.02 7.80
N GLU A 371 31.72 5.09 8.09
CA GLU A 371 31.12 4.22 9.14
C GLU A 371 31.03 2.76 8.68
N THR A 372 30.71 2.56 7.39
CA THR A 372 30.66 1.23 6.76
C THR A 372 31.97 0.46 6.87
N ASN A 373 33.12 1.14 6.79
CA ASN A 373 34.43 0.48 6.85
C ASN A 373 34.76 -0.05 8.26
N ARG A 374 34.41 0.70 9.31
CA ARG A 374 34.68 0.28 10.69
C ARG A 374 33.82 -0.93 11.08
N LEU A 375 32.54 -0.90 10.74
CA LEU A 375 31.64 -2.03 11.00
C LEU A 375 32.12 -3.28 10.25
N ARG A 376 32.57 -3.12 9.01
CA ARG A 376 33.10 -4.22 8.18
C ARG A 376 34.34 -4.88 8.78
N SER A 377 35.29 -4.09 9.28
CA SER A 377 36.46 -4.63 9.98
C SER A 377 36.07 -5.40 11.24
N LEU A 378 35.10 -4.87 12.00
CA LEU A 378 34.59 -5.53 13.20
C LEU A 378 33.88 -6.86 12.88
N GLU A 379 33.06 -6.89 11.83
CA GLU A 379 32.42 -8.13 11.35
C GLU A 379 33.46 -9.16 10.89
N GLU A 380 34.54 -8.74 10.22
CA GLU A 380 35.65 -9.60 9.81
C GLU A 380 36.41 -10.17 11.01
N GLU A 381 36.69 -9.36 12.03
CA GLU A 381 37.31 -9.78 13.29
C GLU A 381 36.44 -10.80 14.04
N VAL A 382 35.14 -10.50 14.22
CA VAL A 382 34.21 -11.38 14.94
C VAL A 382 33.99 -12.69 14.18
N ALA A 383 33.87 -12.65 12.86
CA ALA A 383 33.72 -13.85 12.05
C ALA A 383 34.95 -14.76 12.15
N ALA A 384 36.15 -14.17 12.15
CA ALA A 384 37.40 -14.91 12.37
C ALA A 384 37.47 -15.51 13.78
N GLU A 385 37.09 -14.75 14.82
CA GLU A 385 37.06 -15.24 16.22
C GLU A 385 36.08 -16.42 16.38
N LYS A 386 34.93 -16.37 15.70
CA LYS A 386 33.89 -17.39 15.78
C LYS A 386 34.04 -18.52 14.76
N SER A 387 35.10 -18.50 13.94
CA SER A 387 35.35 -19.50 12.89
C SER A 387 34.15 -19.71 11.96
N ILE A 388 33.47 -18.63 11.57
CA ILE A 388 32.35 -18.66 10.61
C ILE A 388 32.66 -17.73 9.44
N ARG A 389 32.03 -17.95 8.27
CA ARG A 389 32.15 -16.98 7.17
C ARG A 389 31.52 -15.65 7.57
N VAL A 390 32.17 -14.55 7.18
CA VAL A 390 31.66 -13.18 7.38
C VAL A 390 30.24 -13.01 6.84
N ASP A 391 29.97 -13.59 5.67
CA ASP A 391 28.64 -13.55 5.06
C ASP A 391 27.58 -14.27 5.91
N THR A 392 27.96 -15.38 6.57
CA THR A 392 27.10 -16.10 7.51
C THR A 392 26.84 -15.27 8.75
N LEU A 393 27.86 -14.65 9.34
CA LEU A 393 27.71 -13.75 10.48
C LEU A 393 26.72 -12.61 10.17
N ARG A 394 26.88 -11.95 9.02
CA ARG A 394 25.98 -10.87 8.57
C ARG A 394 24.54 -11.34 8.42
N ARG A 395 24.32 -12.54 7.84
CA ARG A 395 23.00 -13.15 7.72
C ARG A 395 22.36 -13.40 9.10
N LEU A 396 23.13 -13.90 10.06
CA LEU A 396 22.65 -14.17 11.41
C LEU A 396 22.26 -12.87 12.14
N VAL A 397 23.08 -11.83 12.07
CA VAL A 397 22.81 -10.53 12.71
C VAL A 397 21.55 -9.88 12.15
N GLU A 398 21.44 -9.83 10.81
CA GLU A 398 20.26 -9.28 10.13
C GLU A 398 18.97 -10.03 10.52
N GLU A 399 19.01 -11.37 10.60
CA GLU A 399 17.83 -12.16 10.97
C GLU A 399 17.40 -11.85 12.41
N VAL A 400 18.36 -11.68 13.33
CA VAL A 400 18.07 -11.25 14.71
C VAL A 400 17.44 -9.85 14.73
N GLU A 401 17.97 -8.89 13.94
CA GLU A 401 17.41 -7.54 13.85
C GLU A 401 15.97 -7.57 13.33
N GLN A 402 15.68 -8.33 12.28
CA GLN A 402 14.31 -8.47 11.73
C GLN A 402 13.31 -9.06 12.72
N TYR A 403 13.76 -9.91 13.65
CA TYR A 403 12.91 -10.45 14.72
C TYR A 403 12.76 -9.48 15.90
N SER A 404 13.79 -8.68 16.19
CA SER A 404 13.74 -7.64 17.24
C SER A 404 12.64 -6.60 16.97
N GLU A 405 12.41 -6.25 15.70
CA GLU A 405 11.35 -5.35 15.26
C GLU A 405 9.92 -5.91 15.45
N LYS A 406 9.77 -7.24 15.53
CA LYS A 406 8.46 -7.91 15.62
C LYS A 406 7.97 -8.13 17.05
N HIS A 407 8.77 -7.78 18.07
CA HIS A 407 8.50 -8.01 19.50
C HIS A 407 8.15 -9.48 19.86
N ARG A 408 8.48 -10.44 19.00
CA ARG A 408 8.30 -11.89 19.20
C ARG A 408 9.45 -12.62 18.49
N ALA A 409 10.12 -13.53 19.20
CA ALA A 409 11.26 -14.30 18.70
C ALA A 409 10.90 -15.75 18.28
N ASP A 410 9.61 -16.08 18.20
CA ASP A 410 9.13 -17.41 17.84
C ASP A 410 9.58 -17.78 16.41
N GLY A 411 10.38 -18.84 16.29
CA GLY A 411 10.93 -19.32 15.01
C GLY A 411 12.33 -18.79 14.66
N LEU A 412 12.86 -17.81 15.42
CA LEU A 412 14.22 -17.32 15.21
C LEU A 412 15.28 -18.44 15.31
N PRO A 413 15.25 -19.37 16.29
CA PRO A 413 16.24 -20.45 16.36
C PRO A 413 16.28 -21.32 15.10
N ASP A 414 15.13 -21.60 14.51
CA ASP A 414 15.02 -22.41 13.30
C ASP A 414 15.60 -21.68 12.07
N GLU A 415 15.34 -20.38 11.94
CA GLU A 415 15.90 -19.56 10.86
C GLU A 415 17.42 -19.41 10.97
N LEU A 416 17.94 -19.19 12.18
CA LEU A 416 19.40 -19.15 12.42
C LEU A 416 20.04 -20.51 12.10
N LEU A 417 19.40 -21.61 12.49
CA LEU A 417 19.87 -22.96 12.16
C LEU A 417 19.89 -23.20 10.65
N ASN A 418 18.90 -22.72 9.91
CA ASN A 418 18.87 -22.82 8.46
C ASN A 418 20.00 -22.04 7.79
N ILE A 419 20.34 -20.85 8.30
CA ILE A 419 21.48 -20.05 7.82
C ILE A 419 22.80 -20.83 8.01
N LEU A 420 22.98 -21.47 9.16
CA LEU A 420 24.18 -22.29 9.45
C LEU A 420 24.24 -23.57 8.62
N LYS A 421 23.10 -24.24 8.37
CA LYS A 421 23.03 -25.42 7.48
C LYS A 421 23.41 -25.06 6.05
N ASP A 422 22.89 -23.94 5.55
CA ASP A 422 23.26 -23.39 4.24
C ASP A 422 24.77 -23.16 4.14
N ASP A 423 25.40 -22.69 5.21
CA ASP A 423 26.83 -22.43 5.26
C ASP A 423 27.66 -23.71 5.11
N LEU A 424 27.30 -24.73 5.91
CA LEU A 424 27.93 -26.05 5.88
C LEU A 424 27.79 -26.76 4.52
N GLU A 425 26.66 -26.60 3.84
CA GLU A 425 26.45 -27.15 2.50
C GLU A 425 27.32 -26.42 1.45
N ALA A 426 27.52 -25.10 1.58
CA ALA A 426 28.37 -24.33 0.68
C ALA A 426 29.86 -24.70 0.84
N GLU A 427 30.30 -25.10 2.03
CA GLU A 427 31.66 -25.64 2.27
C GLU A 427 31.86 -27.02 1.65
N LYS A 428 30.84 -27.90 1.67
CA LYS A 428 30.93 -29.25 1.09
C LYS A 428 30.99 -29.27 -0.44
N ASN A 429 30.52 -28.20 -1.10
CA ASN A 429 30.48 -28.08 -2.55
C ASN A 429 31.68 -27.30 -3.14
N LYS A 430 32.64 -26.91 -2.30
CA LYS A 430 33.94 -26.36 -2.70
C LYS A 430 35.02 -27.42 -2.56
#